data_AF-A0A8T0DBU3-F1
#
_entry.id   AF-A0A8T0DBU3-F1
#
_cell.length_a   1.000
_cell.length_b   1.000
_cell.length_c   1.000
_cell.angle_alpha   90.00
_cell.angle_beta   90.00
_cell.angle_gamma   90.00
#
_symmetry.space_group_name_H-M   'P 1'
#
loop_
_entity.id
_entity.type
_entity.pdbx_description
1 polymer ?
#
loop_
_entity_poly.entity_id
_entity_poly.type
_entity_poly.pdbx_seq_one_letter_code
_entity_poly.pdbx_strand_id
1 'polypeptide(L)'
;MWTIFLIVIFCIVSLSNQADVISSGEGRIVDLIPQKTYEYEFLLKLKITSQSNSNASQVHDELRGLLEITRTVGCLTTILLRHVTGNTLIVQQNGTKYMKARDDNMSSNFEKPIELCYNNGRATQIRMHNLDSTWSVNLKRALISQMQISTESSELLFYTTESDVSGECLTEYIPVKSESGIITLVKRKYTAGCSNKVRLDSVVPAYEFQPPTHSSKLPFLDGTSSCEVQIASNKTILQSDCEETLYIRSTTLQPEQWRTVVKTTTQLKLVGFTEPRLSKLDEANALPTSLKFEYSDVFKDRETKPIEELQIMFRKICSVEQSVDTEEFYKLTKQLRSLNKDQLNYLVTNFLEVNPTEVRPRVVDILSAAGTEVTLEFMFDNSKTLGMKPLDKLKALRAVKNPSLKVMSILKRALEENFHPDIHLTISVMVGKICNEYQQCKNETNVRRIFEMLMEHIPTNCEHRTNKQLEAIVTSLYAVGNLGINADVEHLTNTIRSCFNNPRVDTSVKVAGIESLRRVGCNSLVNEVLWNYLVEQSEDSEVRINAYRSYMHCPTTTKIKNSIRLLRNETSQQVSFYQ
;
A
#
# COMPACT_ATOMS: atom_id res chain seq x y z
N MET A 1 7.55 63.08 -5.75
CA MET A 1 8.86 62.43 -5.51
C MET A 1 9.31 62.50 -4.05
N TRP A 2 8.41 62.56 -3.06
CA TRP A 2 8.75 62.49 -1.62
C TRP A 2 7.63 61.82 -0.78
N THR A 3 6.89 60.88 -1.38
CA THR A 3 5.80 60.15 -0.68
C THR A 3 5.76 58.65 -1.01
N ILE A 4 6.69 58.16 -1.84
CA ILE A 4 6.81 56.73 -2.20
C ILE A 4 8.00 56.07 -1.46
N PHE A 5 8.86 56.85 -0.81
CA PHE A 5 10.06 56.33 -0.14
C PHE A 5 9.86 55.91 1.34
N LEU A 6 8.68 56.19 1.93
CA LEU A 6 8.38 55.84 3.34
C LEU A 6 7.50 54.59 3.51
N ILE A 7 6.87 54.09 2.44
CA ILE A 7 6.08 52.84 2.47
C ILE A 7 6.95 51.61 2.15
N VAL A 8 8.10 51.80 1.49
CA VAL A 8 9.03 50.69 1.16
C VAL A 8 9.95 50.33 2.33
N ILE A 9 10.12 51.19 3.34
CA ILE A 9 10.95 50.89 4.53
C ILE A 9 10.12 50.29 5.68
N PHE A 10 8.79 50.45 5.71
CA PHE A 10 7.91 49.77 6.67
C PHE A 10 7.43 48.37 6.22
N CYS A 11 7.61 48.01 4.94
CA CYS A 11 7.35 46.66 4.43
C CYS A 11 8.61 45.79 4.21
N ILE A 12 9.81 46.31 4.51
CA ILE A 12 11.06 45.53 4.47
C ILE A 12 11.59 45.20 5.87
N VAL A 13 10.96 45.72 6.94
CA VAL A 13 11.22 45.33 8.34
C VAL A 13 10.10 44.43 8.92
N SER A 14 9.14 44.02 8.09
CA SER A 14 8.02 43.13 8.48
C SER A 14 7.96 41.80 7.69
N LEU A 15 9.01 41.47 6.93
CA LEU A 15 9.14 40.19 6.20
C LEU A 15 10.50 39.49 6.39
N SER A 16 11.23 39.84 7.46
CA SER A 16 12.47 39.17 7.86
C SER A 16 12.59 39.08 9.38
N ASN A 17 11.52 38.58 10.04
CA ASN A 17 11.55 38.04 11.41
C ASN A 17 10.22 37.32 11.76
N GLN A 18 9.83 36.35 10.93
CA GLN A 18 8.88 35.30 11.32
C GLN A 18 9.36 33.92 10.80
N ALA A 19 10.66 33.69 10.97
CA ALA A 19 11.18 32.41 11.42
C ALA A 19 11.77 32.72 12.81
N ASP A 20 11.50 31.88 13.80
CA ASP A 20 11.80 32.08 15.22
C ASP A 20 10.93 33.13 15.96
N VAL A 21 9.61 32.93 15.94
CA VAL A 21 8.90 33.07 17.22
C VAL A 21 9.25 31.81 18.01
N ILE A 22 10.26 31.95 18.87
CA ILE A 22 10.44 31.09 20.03
C ILE A 22 9.12 31.18 20.80
N SER A 23 8.23 30.23 20.56
CA SER A 23 7.17 29.89 21.51
C SER A 23 7.89 29.32 22.73
N SER A 24 8.27 30.20 23.64
CA SER A 24 8.51 29.83 25.02
C SER A 24 7.18 29.33 25.59
N GLY A 25 6.94 28.02 25.43
CA GLY A 25 5.72 27.32 25.84
C GLY A 25 5.77 25.84 25.42
N GLU A 26 6.48 25.03 26.21
CA GLU A 26 6.40 23.55 26.31
C GLU A 26 6.00 22.70 25.08
N GLY A 27 6.86 22.62 24.05
CA GLY A 27 6.65 21.73 22.88
C GLY A 27 6.85 20.21 23.10
N ARG A 28 6.59 19.67 24.30
CA ARG A 28 6.74 18.23 24.59
C ARG A 28 5.55 17.73 25.41
N ILE A 29 4.65 17.00 24.76
CA ILE A 29 3.50 16.38 25.42
C ILE A 29 3.85 14.99 25.92
N VAL A 30 4.60 14.23 25.14
CA VAL A 30 5.13 12.93 25.54
C VAL A 30 6.64 12.89 25.34
N ASP A 31 7.34 12.41 26.37
CA ASP A 31 8.76 12.11 26.30
C ASP A 31 9.10 10.95 27.24
N LEU A 32 10.17 10.22 26.92
CA LEU A 32 10.72 9.19 27.80
C LEU A 32 11.97 9.77 28.45
N ILE A 33 12.12 9.56 29.76
CA ILE A 33 13.29 10.01 30.50
C ILE A 33 14.49 9.13 30.08
N PRO A 34 15.62 9.71 29.68
CA PRO A 34 16.82 8.95 29.34
C PRO A 34 17.32 8.08 30.50
N GLN A 35 18.03 7.01 30.16
CA GLN A 35 18.62 6.05 31.10
C GLN A 35 17.60 5.38 32.01
N LYS A 36 16.41 5.08 31.49
CA LYS A 36 15.38 4.31 32.20
C LYS A 36 14.80 3.22 31.31
N THR A 37 14.39 2.13 31.97
CA THR A 37 13.55 1.10 31.37
C THR A 37 12.13 1.28 31.88
N TYR A 38 11.18 1.51 30.99
CA TYR A 38 9.75 1.54 31.32
C TYR A 38 9.14 0.17 31.04
N GLU A 39 8.35 -0.33 31.97
CA GLU A 39 7.66 -1.63 31.84
C GLU A 39 6.15 -1.37 31.71
N TYR A 40 5.58 -1.75 30.57
CA TYR A 40 4.14 -1.66 30.30
C TYR A 40 3.53 -3.06 30.21
N GLU A 41 2.43 -3.28 30.89
CA GLU A 41 1.57 -4.42 30.63
C GLU A 41 0.69 -4.12 29.42
N PHE A 42 0.60 -5.06 28.48
CA PHE A 42 -0.27 -4.94 27.32
C PHE A 42 -1.33 -6.05 27.29
N LEU A 43 -2.51 -5.71 26.80
CA LEU A 43 -3.60 -6.64 26.52
C LEU A 43 -4.22 -6.28 25.16
N LEU A 44 -4.13 -7.19 24.19
CA LEU A 44 -4.81 -7.10 22.91
C LEU A 44 -5.95 -8.12 22.86
N LYS A 45 -7.11 -7.67 22.43
CA LYS A 45 -8.28 -8.50 22.18
C LYS A 45 -8.78 -8.26 20.75
N LEU A 46 -8.94 -9.33 20.00
CA LEU A 46 -9.55 -9.33 18.68
C LEU A 46 -10.87 -10.08 18.76
N LYS A 47 -11.95 -9.48 18.26
CA LYS A 47 -13.24 -10.12 18.09
C LYS A 47 -13.69 -9.99 16.64
N ILE A 48 -13.87 -11.12 15.97
CA ILE A 48 -14.47 -11.20 14.63
C ILE A 48 -15.86 -11.76 14.77
N THR A 49 -16.86 -11.02 14.31
CA THR A 49 -18.27 -11.43 14.31
C THR A 49 -18.79 -11.41 12.88
N SER A 50 -19.35 -12.54 12.43
CA SER A 50 -20.16 -12.56 11.20
C SER A 50 -21.59 -12.14 11.56
N GLN A 51 -22.22 -11.20 10.84
CA GLN A 51 -23.53 -10.65 11.21
C GLN A 51 -24.70 -11.32 10.46
N SER A 52 -24.62 -12.64 10.23
CA SER A 52 -25.70 -13.34 9.51
C SER A 52 -26.83 -13.87 10.38
N ASN A 53 -26.76 -13.81 11.73
CA ASN A 53 -27.84 -14.08 12.71
C ASN A 53 -27.32 -13.91 14.16
N SER A 54 -28.21 -13.84 15.16
CA SER A 54 -27.87 -13.77 16.61
C SER A 54 -27.01 -14.93 17.13
N ASN A 55 -26.93 -16.03 16.37
CA ASN A 55 -26.13 -17.22 16.65
C ASN A 55 -24.92 -17.35 15.72
N ALA A 56 -24.36 -16.26 15.21
CA ALA A 56 -23.25 -16.35 14.28
C ALA A 56 -21.94 -16.76 14.96
N SER A 57 -21.08 -17.46 14.20
CA SER A 57 -19.75 -17.84 14.68
C SER A 57 -18.92 -16.60 15.04
N GLN A 58 -18.19 -16.69 16.14
CA GLN A 58 -17.30 -15.65 16.63
C GLN A 58 -15.90 -16.20 16.80
N VAL A 59 -14.91 -15.40 16.46
CA VAL A 59 -13.51 -15.67 16.81
C VAL A 59 -13.07 -14.60 17.80
N HIS A 60 -12.54 -15.06 18.93
CA HIS A 60 -11.92 -14.22 19.95
C HIS A 60 -10.44 -14.62 20.04
N ASP A 61 -9.54 -13.67 19.86
CA ASP A 61 -8.11 -13.88 20.11
C ASP A 61 -7.66 -12.89 21.19
N GLU A 62 -6.95 -13.38 22.20
CA GLU A 62 -6.39 -12.56 23.27
C GLU A 62 -4.88 -12.77 23.35
N LEU A 63 -4.16 -11.67 23.48
CA LEU A 63 -2.71 -11.65 23.68
C LEU A 63 -2.39 -10.71 24.83
N ARG A 64 -1.49 -11.13 25.71
CA ARG A 64 -1.01 -10.31 26.82
C ARG A 64 0.47 -10.56 27.07
N GLY A 65 1.14 -9.58 27.66
CA GLY A 65 2.54 -9.68 28.01
C GLY A 65 3.09 -8.36 28.53
N LEU A 66 4.42 -8.27 28.56
CA LEU A 66 5.15 -7.09 28.98
C LEU A 66 5.89 -6.47 27.79
N LEU A 67 5.82 -5.14 27.71
CA LEU A 67 6.54 -4.29 26.80
C LEU A 67 7.59 -3.50 27.61
N GLU A 68 8.87 -3.82 27.40
CA GLU A 68 9.99 -3.07 27.97
C GLU A 68 10.46 -2.02 26.97
N ILE A 69 10.64 -0.79 27.45
CA ILE A 69 11.10 0.33 26.65
C ILE A 69 12.28 0.98 27.36
N THR A 70 13.48 0.76 26.83
CA THR A 70 14.70 1.31 27.39
C THR A 70 15.14 2.51 26.56
N ARG A 71 15.04 3.72 27.13
CA ARG A 71 15.61 4.91 26.49
C ARG A 71 17.04 5.10 26.94
N THR A 72 17.95 5.14 25.98
CA THR A 72 19.38 5.40 26.21
C THR A 72 19.68 6.90 26.05
N VAL A 73 20.91 7.27 25.66
CA VAL A 73 21.28 8.67 25.47
C VAL A 73 20.69 9.20 24.16
N GLY A 74 20.17 10.43 24.19
CA GLY A 74 19.53 11.06 23.04
C GLY A 74 18.13 10.51 22.78
N CYS A 75 17.87 10.08 21.54
CA CYS A 75 16.57 9.54 21.12
C CYS A 75 16.54 8.01 21.04
N LEU A 76 17.71 7.36 21.11
CA LEU A 76 17.83 5.93 20.88
C LEU A 76 17.10 5.15 21.98
N THR A 77 16.12 4.37 21.54
CA THR A 77 15.21 3.62 22.38
C THR A 77 15.15 2.18 21.89
N THR A 78 15.33 1.23 22.80
CA THR A 78 15.14 -0.19 22.54
C THR A 78 13.79 -0.64 23.07
N ILE A 79 13.11 -1.48 22.29
CA ILE A 79 11.84 -2.09 22.65
C ILE A 79 11.97 -3.61 22.63
N LEU A 80 11.45 -4.25 23.67
CA LEU A 80 11.49 -5.69 23.85
C LEU A 80 10.15 -6.19 24.39
N LEU A 81 9.69 -7.35 23.90
CA LEU A 81 8.52 -8.02 24.44
C LEU A 81 8.94 -9.19 25.33
N ARG A 82 8.29 -9.36 26.47
CA ARG A 82 8.51 -10.47 27.40
C ARG A 82 7.20 -11.12 27.80
N HIS A 83 7.29 -12.41 28.11
CA HIS A 83 6.19 -13.21 28.65
C HIS A 83 4.89 -13.09 27.83
N VAL A 84 5.03 -13.06 26.50
CA VAL A 84 3.88 -12.95 25.60
C VAL A 84 3.13 -14.27 25.61
N THR A 85 1.87 -14.23 26.04
CA THR A 85 0.97 -15.39 26.06
C THR A 85 -0.32 -15.04 25.34
N GLY A 86 -0.99 -16.05 24.79
CA GLY A 86 -2.26 -15.83 24.13
C GLY A 86 -3.06 -17.09 23.87
N ASN A 87 -4.34 -16.89 23.64
CA ASN A 87 -5.28 -17.96 23.35
C ASN A 87 -6.28 -17.49 22.29
N THR A 88 -6.68 -18.44 21.44
CA THR A 88 -7.76 -18.22 20.47
C THR A 88 -8.95 -19.07 20.85
N LEU A 89 -10.11 -18.45 21.00
CA LEU A 89 -11.40 -19.08 21.22
C LEU A 89 -12.28 -18.91 19.98
N ILE A 90 -12.69 -20.02 19.39
CA ILE A 90 -13.65 -20.06 18.29
C ILE A 90 -14.98 -20.54 18.84
N VAL A 91 -16.02 -19.73 18.70
CA VAL A 91 -17.40 -20.08 19.05
C VAL A 91 -18.14 -20.32 17.74
N GLN A 92 -18.63 -21.53 17.53
CA GLN A 92 -19.44 -21.89 16.37
C GLN A 92 -20.91 -21.52 16.57
N GLN A 93 -21.69 -21.56 15.48
CA GLN A 93 -23.11 -21.21 15.51
C GLN A 93 -23.96 -22.08 16.44
N ASN A 94 -23.57 -23.36 16.59
CA ASN A 94 -24.18 -24.32 17.50
C ASN A 94 -23.77 -24.12 18.97
N GLY A 95 -22.98 -23.08 19.27
CA GLY A 95 -22.46 -22.79 20.61
C GLY A 95 -21.21 -23.60 20.99
N THR A 96 -20.73 -24.51 20.14
CA THR A 96 -19.51 -25.27 20.41
C THR A 96 -18.31 -24.34 20.47
N LYS A 97 -17.48 -24.51 21.51
CA LYS A 97 -16.31 -23.70 21.79
C LYS A 97 -15.05 -24.52 21.55
N TYR A 98 -14.17 -24.01 20.70
CA TYR A 98 -12.84 -24.56 20.47
C TYR A 98 -11.81 -23.58 20.98
N MET A 99 -11.01 -24.01 21.95
CA MET A 99 -9.90 -23.22 22.47
C MET A 99 -8.61 -23.79 21.92
N LYS A 100 -7.83 -22.95 21.26
CA LYS A 100 -6.48 -23.27 20.81
C LYS A 100 -5.51 -22.37 21.58
N ALA A 101 -4.69 -22.99 22.43
CA ALA A 101 -3.53 -22.30 22.98
C ALA A 101 -2.58 -21.97 21.82
N ARG A 102 -2.00 -20.77 21.82
CA ARG A 102 -0.98 -20.41 20.84
C ARG A 102 0.28 -21.22 21.11
N ASP A 103 0.96 -21.68 20.06
CA ASP A 103 2.11 -22.57 20.17
C ASP A 103 3.26 -21.89 20.94
N ASP A 104 3.79 -22.56 21.97
CA ASP A 104 4.82 -22.01 22.89
C ASP A 104 6.13 -21.67 22.16
N ASN A 105 6.35 -22.26 20.97
CA ASN A 105 7.54 -22.08 20.15
C ASN A 105 7.65 -20.67 19.52
N MET A 106 6.63 -19.81 19.65
CA MET A 106 6.69 -18.39 19.27
C MET A 106 7.41 -17.51 20.29
N SER A 107 7.65 -17.99 21.52
CA SER A 107 8.24 -17.20 22.61
C SER A 107 9.63 -16.65 22.27
N SER A 108 10.47 -17.43 21.58
CA SER A 108 11.84 -17.03 21.18
C SER A 108 11.87 -15.89 20.14
N ASN A 109 10.78 -15.66 19.41
CA ASN A 109 10.70 -14.58 18.43
C ASN A 109 10.36 -13.23 19.07
N PHE A 110 9.63 -13.21 20.19
CA PHE A 110 9.25 -11.97 20.87
C PHE A 110 10.42 -11.29 21.59
N GLU A 111 11.41 -12.08 21.98
CA GLU A 111 12.58 -11.64 22.75
C GLU A 111 13.68 -11.00 21.89
N LYS A 112 13.46 -10.78 20.59
CA LYS A 112 14.37 -10.02 19.72
C LYS A 112 14.13 -8.50 19.87
N PRO A 113 15.15 -7.67 20.11
CA PRO A 113 14.94 -6.23 20.30
C PRO A 113 14.61 -5.51 18.98
N ILE A 114 13.83 -4.42 19.09
CA ILE A 114 13.69 -3.39 18.05
C ILE A 114 14.34 -2.10 18.56
N GLU A 115 15.09 -1.43 17.71
CA GLU A 115 15.67 -0.13 18.00
C GLU A 115 14.99 0.97 17.19
N LEU A 116 14.76 2.12 17.81
CA LEU A 116 14.18 3.28 17.17
C LEU A 116 14.65 4.58 17.82
N CYS A 117 14.47 5.69 17.11
CA CYS A 117 14.64 7.03 17.64
C CYS A 117 13.28 7.56 18.09
N TYR A 118 13.06 7.69 19.41
CA TYR A 118 11.82 8.20 20.00
C TYR A 118 11.99 9.65 20.44
N ASN A 119 11.41 10.58 19.70
CA ASN A 119 11.50 12.02 19.97
C ASN A 119 10.12 12.65 19.89
N ASN A 120 9.78 13.48 20.89
CA ASN A 120 8.54 14.27 20.93
C ASN A 120 7.30 13.42 20.61
N GLY A 121 7.19 12.26 21.28
CA GLY A 121 6.08 11.33 21.07
C GLY A 121 6.07 10.59 19.73
N ARG A 122 7.08 10.73 18.86
CA ARG A 122 7.16 10.06 17.55
C ARG A 122 8.31 9.06 17.47
N ALA A 123 8.05 7.91 16.85
CA ALA A 123 9.05 6.90 16.56
C ALA A 123 9.57 7.04 15.12
N THR A 124 10.89 7.12 14.97
CA THR A 124 11.58 7.27 13.68
C THR A 124 12.79 6.35 13.62
N GLN A 125 13.41 6.18 12.44
CA GLN A 125 14.64 5.41 12.25
C GLN A 125 14.58 4.00 12.87
N ILE A 126 13.57 3.22 12.50
CA ILE A 126 13.30 1.92 13.12
C ILE A 126 14.19 0.86 12.50
N ARG A 127 14.80 0.03 13.34
CA ARG A 127 15.64 -1.10 12.96
C ARG A 127 15.16 -2.35 13.70
N MET A 128 15.04 -3.44 12.97
CA MET A 128 14.58 -4.73 13.50
C MET A 128 15.62 -5.82 13.26
N HIS A 129 15.55 -6.89 14.07
CA HIS A 129 16.40 -8.06 13.89
C HIS A 129 15.98 -8.85 12.64
N ASN A 130 16.94 -9.17 11.76
CA ASN A 130 16.73 -9.89 10.49
C ASN A 130 16.03 -11.27 10.62
N LEU A 131 16.28 -11.99 11.71
CA LEU A 131 15.66 -13.28 12.02
C LEU A 131 14.34 -13.15 12.80
N ASP A 132 13.85 -11.95 13.09
CA ASP A 132 12.54 -11.78 13.74
C ASP A 132 11.41 -12.11 12.74
N SER A 133 10.37 -12.77 13.23
CA SER A 133 9.24 -13.13 12.37
C SER A 133 8.41 -11.90 12.04
N THR A 134 7.88 -11.82 10.81
CA THR A 134 7.01 -10.70 10.39
C THR A 134 5.83 -10.50 11.35
N TRP A 135 5.29 -11.59 11.93
CA TRP A 135 4.21 -11.52 12.91
C TRP A 135 4.64 -10.80 14.19
N SER A 136 5.80 -11.18 14.76
CA SER A 136 6.37 -10.56 15.96
C SER A 136 6.71 -9.09 15.74
N VAL A 137 7.32 -8.77 14.60
CA VAL A 137 7.62 -7.38 14.22
C VAL A 137 6.33 -6.56 14.12
N ASN A 138 5.28 -7.07 13.48
CA ASN A 138 4.01 -6.35 13.36
C ASN A 138 3.31 -6.13 14.71
N LEU A 139 3.41 -7.08 15.65
CA LEU A 139 2.93 -6.87 17.02
C LEU A 139 3.67 -5.72 17.69
N LYS A 140 5.01 -5.68 17.59
CA LYS A 140 5.81 -4.58 18.13
C LYS A 140 5.47 -3.25 17.45
N ARG A 141 5.32 -3.21 16.13
CA ARG A 141 4.85 -2.03 15.37
C ARG A 141 3.49 -1.52 15.90
N ALA A 142 2.55 -2.43 16.17
CA ALA A 142 1.24 -2.06 16.70
C ALA A 142 1.32 -1.42 18.10
N LEU A 143 2.11 -2.01 19.00
CA LEU A 143 2.33 -1.47 20.34
C LEU A 143 3.05 -0.11 20.30
N ILE A 144 4.06 0.05 19.44
CA ILE A 144 4.74 1.34 19.24
C ILE A 144 3.81 2.41 18.68
N SER A 145 2.93 2.03 17.75
CA SER A 145 1.95 2.94 17.13
C SER A 145 0.98 3.55 18.14
N GLN A 146 0.64 2.81 19.20
CA GLN A 146 -0.21 3.31 20.28
C GLN A 146 0.48 4.35 21.16
N MET A 147 1.79 4.22 21.33
CA MET A 147 2.60 5.19 22.06
C MET A 147 2.97 6.42 21.24
N GLN A 148 2.55 6.48 19.96
CA GLN A 148 2.82 7.61 19.10
C GLN A 148 1.83 8.76 19.35
N ILE A 149 2.32 9.86 19.92
CA ILE A 149 1.56 11.08 20.20
C ILE A 149 2.22 12.24 19.47
N SER A 150 1.57 12.69 18.39
CA SER A 150 2.11 13.66 17.44
C SER A 150 1.66 15.10 17.68
N THR A 151 0.78 15.33 18.67
CA THR A 151 0.27 16.67 18.99
C THR A 151 1.32 17.50 19.72
N GLU A 152 1.27 18.81 19.47
CA GLU A 152 2.07 19.83 20.16
C GLU A 152 1.23 20.60 21.20
N SER A 153 -0.10 20.41 21.24
CA SER A 153 -1.00 21.03 22.22
C SER A 153 -1.76 19.99 23.06
N SER A 154 -1.81 20.23 24.37
CA SER A 154 -2.61 19.48 25.34
C SER A 154 -3.98 20.12 25.61
N GLU A 155 -4.24 21.30 25.02
CA GLU A 155 -5.41 22.13 25.31
C GLU A 155 -6.27 22.39 24.07
N LEU A 156 -5.68 22.37 22.89
CA LEU A 156 -6.37 22.63 21.62
C LEU A 156 -6.51 21.36 20.78
N LEU A 157 -7.58 21.33 19.98
CA LEU A 157 -7.75 20.36 18.91
C LEU A 157 -6.56 20.43 17.95
N PHE A 158 -6.01 19.27 17.59
CA PHE A 158 -4.87 19.19 16.67
C PHE A 158 -5.11 18.13 15.60
N TYR A 159 -4.87 18.50 14.34
CA TYR A 159 -5.02 17.63 13.19
C TYR A 159 -3.66 17.43 12.52
N THR A 160 -3.32 16.17 12.21
CA THR A 160 -2.10 15.84 11.49
C THR A 160 -2.30 14.58 10.68
N THR A 161 -1.42 14.35 9.72
CA THR A 161 -1.22 13.01 9.15
C THR A 161 -0.19 12.26 10.00
N GLU A 162 -0.46 11.00 10.31
CA GLU A 162 0.44 10.13 11.06
C GLU A 162 0.68 8.83 10.31
N SER A 163 1.93 8.36 10.27
CA SER A 163 2.29 7.06 9.70
C SER A 163 2.54 6.05 10.83
N ASP A 164 1.83 4.94 10.81
CA ASP A 164 1.91 3.90 11.84
C ASP A 164 1.51 2.51 11.29
N VAL A 165 1.19 1.53 12.15
CA VAL A 165 0.75 0.19 11.74
C VAL A 165 -0.51 0.21 10.86
N SER A 166 -1.36 1.22 10.97
CA SER A 166 -2.55 1.40 10.12
C SER A 166 -2.24 2.04 8.77
N GLY A 167 -0.98 2.33 8.45
CA GLY A 167 -0.58 3.03 7.24
C GLY A 167 -0.44 4.53 7.49
N GLU A 168 -0.84 5.36 6.53
CA GLU A 168 -0.87 6.82 6.68
C GLU A 168 -2.31 7.27 6.90
N CYS A 169 -2.58 7.96 8.00
CA CYS A 169 -3.93 8.28 8.44
C CYS A 169 -4.05 9.76 8.77
N LEU A 170 -5.22 10.34 8.48
CA LEU A 170 -5.63 11.59 9.13
C LEU A 170 -5.95 11.27 10.59
N THR A 171 -5.28 11.96 11.50
CA THR A 171 -5.36 11.78 12.95
C THR A 171 -5.80 13.07 13.61
N GLU A 172 -6.79 12.95 14.49
CA GLU A 172 -7.34 14.03 15.31
C GLU A 172 -6.97 13.77 16.78
N TYR A 173 -6.43 14.79 17.45
CA TYR A 173 -6.19 14.78 18.89
C TYR A 173 -7.16 15.73 19.57
N ILE A 174 -7.94 15.19 20.52
CA ILE A 174 -9.00 15.89 21.25
C ILE A 174 -8.66 15.90 22.74
N PRO A 175 -8.34 17.07 23.33
CA PRO A 175 -8.21 17.21 24.78
C PRO A 175 -9.55 16.96 25.48
N VAL A 176 -9.57 16.10 26.51
CA VAL A 176 -10.80 15.80 27.26
C VAL A 176 -10.89 16.65 28.52
N LYS A 177 -10.06 16.36 29.53
CA LYS A 177 -9.84 17.17 30.74
C LYS A 177 -8.50 16.78 31.38
N SER A 178 -7.91 17.71 32.13
CA SER A 178 -6.75 17.44 32.97
C SER A 178 -7.19 17.41 34.44
N GLU A 179 -7.13 16.23 35.06
CA GLU A 179 -7.15 16.13 36.53
C GLU A 179 -5.77 16.55 37.06
N SER A 180 -5.66 16.96 38.32
CA SER A 180 -4.43 17.54 38.87
C SER A 180 -3.19 16.68 38.58
N GLY A 181 -2.40 17.09 37.58
CA GLY A 181 -1.14 16.45 37.17
C GLY A 181 -1.24 15.34 36.11
N ILE A 182 -2.43 15.04 35.57
CA ILE A 182 -2.65 14.06 34.50
C ILE A 182 -3.37 14.71 33.32
N ILE A 183 -2.82 14.55 32.12
CA ILE A 183 -3.40 15.03 30.86
C ILE A 183 -4.07 13.84 30.17
N THR A 184 -5.36 13.96 29.85
CA THR A 184 -6.10 12.95 29.09
C THR A 184 -6.43 13.46 27.68
N LEU A 185 -5.98 12.71 26.67
CA LEU A 185 -6.19 12.99 25.25
C LEU A 185 -6.93 11.84 24.58
N VAL A 186 -7.84 12.16 23.66
CA VAL A 186 -8.43 11.19 22.75
C VAL A 186 -7.79 11.34 21.38
N LYS A 187 -7.14 10.28 20.90
CA LYS A 187 -6.58 10.14 19.56
C LYS A 187 -7.56 9.38 18.68
N ARG A 188 -8.11 10.04 17.66
CA ARG A 188 -9.06 9.44 16.71
C ARG A 188 -8.45 9.29 15.33
N LYS A 189 -8.67 8.14 14.69
CA LYS A 189 -8.27 7.85 13.31
C LYS A 189 -9.45 7.30 12.50
N TYR A 190 -9.59 7.78 11.27
CA TYR A 190 -10.51 7.24 10.28
C TYR A 190 -9.84 6.08 9.56
N THR A 191 -9.82 4.91 10.19
CA THR A 191 -8.94 3.82 9.78
C THR A 191 -9.23 3.30 8.37
N ALA A 192 -10.49 3.27 7.94
CA ALA A 192 -10.82 2.86 6.57
C ALA A 192 -10.40 3.88 5.48
N GLY A 193 -10.15 5.14 5.87
CA GLY A 193 -9.64 6.19 4.98
C GLY A 193 -8.11 6.29 4.95
N CYS A 194 -7.39 5.47 5.71
CA CYS A 194 -5.94 5.46 5.73
C CYS A 194 -5.35 4.88 4.44
N SER A 195 -4.30 5.53 3.92
CA SER A 195 -3.52 5.03 2.80
C SER A 195 -2.66 3.86 3.24
N ASN A 196 -2.52 2.83 2.40
CA ASN A 196 -1.73 1.61 2.67
C ASN A 196 -2.20 0.75 3.86
N LYS A 197 -3.41 0.96 4.40
CA LYS A 197 -3.97 0.07 5.45
C LYS A 197 -4.43 -1.28 4.89
N VAL A 198 -5.06 -1.24 3.72
CA VAL A 198 -5.65 -2.40 3.07
C VAL A 198 -4.94 -2.67 1.77
N ARG A 199 -4.23 -3.80 1.73
CA ARG A 199 -3.72 -4.35 0.49
C ARG A 199 -4.85 -5.06 -0.25
N LEU A 200 -5.34 -4.41 -1.30
CA LEU A 200 -6.24 -5.06 -2.24
C LEU A 200 -5.45 -6.03 -3.10
N ASP A 201 -5.93 -7.26 -3.07
CA ASP A 201 -5.35 -8.41 -3.71
C ASP A 201 -5.78 -8.44 -5.19
N SER A 202 -5.37 -7.41 -5.96
CA SER A 202 -5.70 -7.19 -7.37
C SER A 202 -4.45 -6.78 -8.17
N VAL A 203 -4.36 -7.25 -9.43
CA VAL A 203 -3.31 -6.84 -10.37
C VAL A 203 -3.56 -5.47 -10.97
N VAL A 204 -4.83 -5.08 -11.10
CA VAL A 204 -5.18 -3.70 -11.45
C VAL A 204 -5.22 -2.90 -10.15
N PRO A 205 -4.28 -1.97 -9.92
CA PRO A 205 -4.40 -1.01 -8.83
C PRO A 205 -5.56 -0.10 -9.18
N ALA A 206 -6.75 -0.41 -8.66
CA ALA A 206 -7.90 0.48 -8.75
C ALA A 206 -7.70 1.76 -7.92
N TYR A 207 -6.66 1.79 -7.07
CA TYR A 207 -6.36 2.91 -6.20
C TYR A 207 -4.89 3.28 -6.33
N GLU A 208 -4.66 4.45 -6.90
CA GLU A 208 -3.41 5.20 -6.76
C GLU A 208 -3.04 5.34 -5.27
N PHE A 209 -1.79 5.70 -4.98
CA PHE A 209 -1.41 6.23 -3.66
C PHE A 209 -2.17 7.52 -3.43
N GLN A 210 -3.41 7.40 -3.03
CA GLN A 210 -4.25 8.55 -2.78
C GLN A 210 -3.99 9.01 -1.35
N PRO A 211 -3.99 10.33 -1.11
CA PRO A 211 -3.81 10.88 0.23
C PRO A 211 -4.88 10.33 1.18
N PRO A 212 -4.58 10.24 2.48
CA PRO A 212 -5.52 9.73 3.45
C PRO A 212 -6.76 10.63 3.53
N THR A 213 -7.92 10.03 3.81
CA THR A 213 -9.21 10.72 3.87
C THR A 213 -9.95 10.43 5.17
N HIS A 214 -10.94 11.27 5.49
CA HIS A 214 -11.83 11.07 6.64
C HIS A 214 -12.88 9.96 6.41
N SER A 215 -12.99 9.44 5.19
CA SER A 215 -13.90 8.35 4.84
C SER A 215 -13.18 7.27 4.07
N SER A 216 -13.73 6.06 4.12
CA SER A 216 -13.28 4.96 3.27
C SER A 216 -13.48 5.31 1.80
N LYS A 217 -12.50 4.94 0.98
CA LYS A 217 -12.62 4.97 -0.49
C LYS A 217 -13.13 3.66 -1.04
N LEU A 218 -13.06 2.60 -0.23
CA LEU A 218 -13.55 1.28 -0.59
C LEU A 218 -15.01 1.18 -0.17
N PRO A 219 -15.95 0.99 -1.11
CA PRO A 219 -17.39 1.02 -0.81
C PRO A 219 -17.84 -0.12 0.12
N PHE A 220 -16.99 -1.13 0.30
CA PHE A 220 -17.22 -2.31 1.12
C PHE A 220 -16.47 -2.29 2.46
N LEU A 221 -15.69 -1.26 2.76
CA LEU A 221 -14.94 -1.15 4.01
C LEU A 221 -15.32 0.14 4.71
N ASP A 222 -15.48 0.10 6.02
CA ASP A 222 -15.55 1.29 6.87
C ASP A 222 -14.89 0.99 8.21
N GLY A 223 -14.55 2.03 8.96
CA GLY A 223 -14.02 1.87 10.31
C GLY A 223 -13.24 3.04 10.85
N THR A 224 -13.14 3.02 12.18
CA THR A 224 -12.54 4.08 12.99
C THR A 224 -11.80 3.46 14.16
N SER A 225 -10.76 4.16 14.62
CA SER A 225 -10.08 3.89 15.87
C SER A 225 -10.14 5.11 16.78
N SER A 226 -10.37 4.86 18.07
CA SER A 226 -10.35 5.87 19.13
C SER A 226 -9.51 5.34 20.28
N CYS A 227 -8.48 6.10 20.66
CA CYS A 227 -7.61 5.78 21.78
C CYS A 227 -7.69 6.87 22.84
N GLU A 228 -8.01 6.51 24.07
CA GLU A 228 -7.84 7.40 25.22
C GLU A 228 -6.44 7.19 25.80
N VAL A 229 -5.69 8.28 25.97
CA VAL A 229 -4.30 8.26 26.42
C VAL A 229 -4.17 9.18 27.63
N GLN A 230 -3.63 8.63 28.72
CA GLN A 230 -3.36 9.34 29.96
C GLN A 230 -1.85 9.58 30.11
N ILE A 231 -1.48 10.82 30.36
CA ILE A 231 -0.08 11.27 30.39
C ILE A 231 0.18 11.96 31.73
N ALA A 232 1.24 11.55 32.42
CA ALA A 232 1.66 12.15 33.68
C ALA A 232 2.33 13.51 33.46
N SER A 233 2.44 14.30 34.53
CA SER A 233 3.15 15.58 34.55
C SER A 233 4.62 15.49 34.07
N ASN A 234 5.26 14.32 34.26
CA ASN A 234 6.61 14.05 33.77
C ASN A 234 6.64 13.63 32.28
N LYS A 235 5.53 13.80 31.56
CA LYS A 235 5.36 13.53 30.12
C LYS A 235 5.43 12.05 29.75
N THR A 236 5.37 11.14 30.73
CA THR A 236 5.30 9.69 30.50
C THR A 236 3.86 9.27 30.24
N ILE A 237 3.64 8.37 29.28
CA ILE A 237 2.34 7.73 29.07
C ILE A 237 2.06 6.78 30.24
N LEU A 238 0.99 7.02 30.99
CA LEU A 238 0.54 6.14 32.07
C LEU A 238 -0.30 4.98 31.52
N GLN A 239 -1.22 5.31 30.61
CA GLN A 239 -2.17 4.36 30.06
C GLN A 239 -2.59 4.76 28.64
N SER A 240 -2.85 3.78 27.79
CA SER A 240 -3.44 3.96 26.46
C SER A 240 -4.45 2.86 26.20
N ASP A 241 -5.72 3.22 26.09
CA ASP A 241 -6.82 2.31 25.77
C ASP A 241 -7.39 2.64 24.40
N CYS A 242 -7.19 1.72 23.46
CA CYS A 242 -7.61 1.85 22.08
C CYS A 242 -8.76 0.89 21.76
N GLU A 243 -9.77 1.40 21.07
CA GLU A 243 -10.79 0.60 20.41
C GLU A 243 -10.79 0.92 18.91
N GLU A 244 -10.64 -0.11 18.08
CA GLU A 244 -10.80 -0.03 16.63
C GLU A 244 -11.93 -0.96 16.20
N THR A 245 -12.80 -0.46 15.32
CA THR A 245 -13.83 -1.28 14.69
C THR A 245 -13.74 -1.12 13.17
N LEU A 246 -13.65 -2.24 12.46
CA LEU A 246 -13.71 -2.34 11.01
C LEU A 246 -14.97 -3.10 10.59
N TYR A 247 -15.68 -2.55 9.62
CA TYR A 247 -16.88 -3.12 9.03
C TYR A 247 -16.59 -3.53 7.58
N ILE A 248 -16.89 -4.78 7.23
CA ILE A 248 -16.65 -5.34 5.90
C ILE A 248 -17.98 -5.80 5.30
N ARG A 249 -18.32 -5.25 4.12
CA ARG A 249 -19.48 -5.65 3.30
C ARG A 249 -19.07 -6.69 2.28
N SER A 250 -19.97 -7.63 2.00
CA SER A 250 -19.66 -8.76 1.13
C SER A 250 -20.15 -8.60 -0.31
N THR A 251 -21.04 -7.66 -0.64
CA THR A 251 -21.51 -7.40 -2.01
C THR A 251 -22.12 -6.00 -2.13
N THR A 252 -22.14 -5.45 -3.34
CA THR A 252 -22.84 -4.21 -3.72
C THR A 252 -24.36 -4.38 -3.87
N LEU A 253 -24.87 -5.61 -3.77
CA LEU A 253 -26.25 -5.97 -4.15
C LEU A 253 -27.26 -5.99 -2.99
N GLN A 254 -26.83 -5.82 -1.73
CA GLN A 254 -27.72 -5.68 -0.58
C GLN A 254 -27.19 -4.58 0.36
N PRO A 255 -27.73 -3.35 0.30
CA PRO A 255 -27.16 -2.16 0.95
C PRO A 255 -27.13 -2.20 2.49
N GLU A 256 -27.92 -3.05 3.14
CA GLU A 256 -28.27 -2.85 4.56
C GLU A 256 -27.59 -3.78 5.58
N GLN A 257 -26.70 -4.69 5.17
CA GLN A 257 -26.09 -5.63 6.13
C GLN A 257 -24.56 -5.75 5.98
N TRP A 258 -23.85 -5.21 6.98
CA TRP A 258 -22.43 -5.50 7.20
C TRP A 258 -22.29 -7.00 7.53
N ARG A 259 -21.47 -7.73 6.77
CA ARG A 259 -21.36 -9.18 6.98
C ARG A 259 -20.32 -9.54 8.02
N THR A 260 -19.27 -8.74 8.16
CA THR A 260 -18.20 -9.01 9.13
C THR A 260 -17.85 -7.74 9.87
N VAL A 261 -17.84 -7.83 11.21
CA VAL A 261 -17.35 -6.79 12.10
C VAL A 261 -16.11 -7.30 12.80
N VAL A 262 -15.01 -6.56 12.67
CA VAL A 262 -13.75 -6.83 13.34
C VAL A 262 -13.56 -5.75 14.38
N LYS A 263 -13.60 -6.11 15.66
CA LYS A 263 -13.35 -5.21 16.77
C LYS A 263 -12.03 -5.59 17.44
N THR A 264 -11.14 -4.62 17.54
CA THR A 264 -9.85 -4.76 18.21
C THR A 264 -9.82 -3.81 19.40
N THR A 265 -9.51 -4.34 20.57
CA THR A 265 -9.24 -3.55 21.77
C THR A 265 -7.78 -3.74 22.15
N THR A 266 -7.09 -2.66 22.48
CA THR A 266 -5.74 -2.76 23.04
C THR A 266 -5.62 -1.86 24.24
N GLN A 267 -4.95 -2.36 25.27
CA GLN A 267 -4.67 -1.64 26.49
C GLN A 267 -3.17 -1.71 26.73
N LEU A 268 -2.58 -0.57 27.05
CA LEU A 268 -1.21 -0.43 27.53
C LEU A 268 -1.24 0.30 28.87
N LYS A 269 -0.62 -0.27 29.89
CA LYS A 269 -0.58 0.32 31.24
C LYS A 269 0.83 0.27 31.80
N LEU A 270 1.33 1.42 32.23
CA LEU A 270 2.63 1.53 32.89
C LEU A 270 2.58 0.81 34.24
N VAL A 271 3.46 -0.15 34.43
CA VAL A 271 3.61 -0.91 35.69
C VAL A 271 4.71 -0.29 36.55
N GLY A 272 5.77 0.22 35.92
CA GLY A 272 6.85 0.89 36.63
C GLY A 272 8.02 1.25 35.71
N PHE A 273 9.09 1.73 36.32
CA PHE A 273 10.37 1.93 35.64
C PHE A 273 11.52 1.45 36.52
N THR A 274 12.58 0.95 35.88
CA THR A 274 13.79 0.44 36.52
C THR A 274 15.05 1.07 35.89
N GLU A 275 16.21 0.75 36.45
CA GLU A 275 17.51 1.03 35.84
C GLU A 275 17.57 0.50 34.39
N PRO A 276 18.40 1.11 33.52
CA PRO A 276 18.41 0.79 32.10
C PRO A 276 18.85 -0.66 31.86
N ARG A 277 17.94 -1.48 31.33
CA ARG A 277 18.21 -2.85 30.86
C ARG A 277 18.60 -2.74 29.39
N LEU A 278 19.91 -2.73 29.15
CA LEU A 278 20.46 -2.59 27.82
C LEU A 278 20.32 -3.91 27.05
N SER A 279 19.37 -3.96 26.13
CA SER A 279 19.37 -4.91 25.02
C SER A 279 19.77 -4.13 23.78
N LYS A 280 20.87 -4.51 23.12
CA LYS A 280 21.31 -3.88 21.87
C LYS A 280 21.00 -4.80 20.71
N LEU A 281 20.57 -4.21 19.60
CA LEU A 281 20.49 -4.89 18.33
C LEU A 281 21.91 -4.90 17.73
N ASP A 282 22.40 -6.10 17.40
CA ASP A 282 23.67 -6.23 16.69
C ASP A 282 23.55 -5.60 15.30
N GLU A 283 24.48 -4.71 14.95
CA GLU A 283 24.47 -3.99 13.67
C GLU A 283 24.49 -4.94 12.47
N ALA A 284 25.18 -6.09 12.59
CA ALA A 284 25.21 -7.12 11.56
C ALA A 284 23.82 -7.73 11.28
N ASN A 285 22.92 -7.67 12.25
CA ASN A 285 21.58 -8.25 12.19
C ASN A 285 20.47 -7.19 12.08
N ALA A 286 20.82 -5.91 11.95
CA ALA A 286 19.87 -4.80 11.95
C ALA A 286 19.38 -4.45 10.54
N LEU A 287 18.08 -4.56 10.32
CA LEU A 287 17.42 -4.14 9.07
C LEU A 287 16.61 -2.86 9.27
N PRO A 288 16.87 -1.79 8.49
CA PRO A 288 16.02 -0.60 8.48
C PRO A 288 14.58 -0.92 8.07
N THR A 289 13.62 -0.33 8.75
CA THR A 289 12.19 -0.55 8.48
C THR A 289 11.32 0.66 8.89
N SER A 290 10.00 0.51 8.81
CA SER A 290 9.01 1.51 9.22
C SER A 290 7.98 0.94 10.20
N LEU A 291 7.08 1.78 10.72
CA LEU A 291 5.92 1.34 11.52
C LEU A 291 4.81 0.70 10.70
N LYS A 292 4.82 0.83 9.37
CA LYS A 292 3.74 0.31 8.51
C LYS A 292 3.66 -1.21 8.65
N PHE A 293 2.42 -1.73 8.66
CA PHE A 293 2.19 -3.16 8.71
C PHE A 293 2.80 -3.85 7.50
N GLU A 294 3.49 -4.97 7.73
CA GLU A 294 4.11 -5.76 6.69
C GLU A 294 3.30 -7.04 6.47
N TYR A 295 2.81 -7.23 5.25
CA TYR A 295 2.05 -8.43 4.93
C TYR A 295 3.00 -9.61 4.78
N SER A 296 2.88 -10.60 5.67
CA SER A 296 3.52 -11.89 5.45
C SER A 296 2.79 -12.67 4.36
N ASP A 297 3.51 -13.55 3.68
CA ASP A 297 2.89 -14.59 2.86
C ASP A 297 2.25 -15.63 3.80
N VAL A 298 1.09 -15.30 4.37
CA VAL A 298 0.31 -16.14 5.32
C VAL A 298 0.04 -17.57 4.82
N PHE A 299 0.33 -17.85 3.54
CA PHE A 299 0.19 -19.16 2.90
C PHE A 299 1.46 -20.03 2.89
N LYS A 300 2.65 -19.48 3.22
CA LYS A 300 3.90 -20.28 3.22
C LYS A 300 3.99 -21.25 4.40
N ASP A 301 3.35 -20.93 5.54
CA ASP A 301 3.44 -21.73 6.77
C ASP A 301 2.46 -22.91 6.82
N ARG A 302 1.77 -23.24 5.72
CA ARG A 302 0.91 -24.43 5.68
C ARG A 302 1.72 -25.59 5.13
N GLU A 303 1.78 -26.68 5.91
CA GLU A 303 2.34 -27.95 5.46
C GLU A 303 1.67 -28.34 4.12
N THR A 304 2.49 -28.46 3.09
CA THR A 304 2.02 -28.78 1.75
C THR A 304 1.72 -30.26 1.70
N LYS A 305 0.53 -30.61 1.20
CA LYS A 305 0.14 -32.02 1.06
C LYS A 305 1.10 -32.77 0.11
N PRO A 306 1.32 -34.08 0.32
CA PRO A 306 2.05 -34.91 -0.63
C PRO A 306 1.48 -34.78 -2.05
N ILE A 307 2.35 -34.92 -3.04
CA ILE A 307 2.00 -34.71 -4.45
C ILE A 307 0.88 -35.66 -4.89
N GLU A 308 0.88 -36.89 -4.38
CA GLU A 308 -0.11 -37.93 -4.67
C GLU A 308 -1.52 -37.49 -4.25
N GLU A 309 -1.64 -36.79 -3.11
CA GLU A 309 -2.91 -36.22 -2.68
C GLU A 309 -3.37 -35.07 -3.58
N LEU A 310 -2.42 -34.24 -4.07
CA LEU A 310 -2.72 -33.17 -5.01
C LEU A 310 -3.26 -33.74 -6.34
N GLN A 311 -2.73 -34.88 -6.77
CA GLN A 311 -3.22 -35.58 -7.96
C GLN A 311 -4.65 -36.08 -7.79
N ILE A 312 -4.98 -36.65 -6.63
CA ILE A 312 -6.35 -37.10 -6.34
C ILE A 312 -7.32 -35.91 -6.36
N MET A 313 -6.95 -34.79 -5.73
CA MET A 313 -7.76 -33.56 -5.76
C MET A 313 -7.98 -33.06 -7.19
N PHE A 314 -6.94 -33.08 -8.03
CA PHE A 314 -7.06 -32.67 -9.43
C PHE A 314 -7.98 -33.58 -10.24
N ARG A 315 -7.89 -34.91 -10.05
CA ARG A 315 -8.77 -35.87 -10.75
C ARG A 315 -10.25 -35.64 -10.41
N LYS A 316 -10.57 -35.29 -9.15
CA LYS A 316 -11.93 -34.91 -8.75
C LYS A 316 -12.43 -33.66 -9.46
N ILE A 317 -11.56 -32.67 -9.67
CA ILE A 317 -11.90 -31.43 -10.41
C ILE A 317 -12.10 -31.73 -11.90
N CYS A 318 -11.45 -32.76 -12.44
CA CYS A 318 -11.49 -33.12 -13.86
C CYS A 318 -12.62 -34.10 -14.24
N SER A 319 -13.31 -34.74 -13.29
CA SER A 319 -14.42 -35.63 -13.62
C SER A 319 -15.57 -34.84 -14.26
N VAL A 320 -16.15 -35.41 -15.32
CA VAL A 320 -17.13 -34.73 -16.20
C VAL A 320 -18.55 -34.78 -15.63
N GLU A 321 -18.80 -35.58 -14.58
CA GLU A 321 -20.14 -35.91 -14.09
C GLU A 321 -20.66 -35.00 -12.95
N GLN A 322 -19.86 -34.07 -12.43
CA GLN A 322 -20.30 -33.13 -11.41
C GLN A 322 -19.93 -31.69 -11.80
N SER A 323 -20.83 -30.75 -11.52
CA SER A 323 -20.50 -29.32 -11.50
C SER A 323 -19.18 -29.12 -10.78
N VAL A 324 -18.23 -28.39 -11.37
CA VAL A 324 -16.89 -28.15 -10.79
C VAL A 324 -17.02 -27.89 -9.30
N ASP A 325 -16.44 -28.77 -8.48
CA ASP A 325 -16.40 -28.59 -7.04
C ASP A 325 -15.52 -27.37 -6.75
N THR A 326 -16.18 -26.21 -6.62
CA THR A 326 -15.53 -24.92 -6.36
C THR A 326 -14.73 -24.93 -5.06
N GLU A 327 -15.11 -25.77 -4.09
CA GLU A 327 -14.38 -25.92 -2.83
C GLU A 327 -13.07 -26.70 -3.06
N GLU A 328 -13.13 -27.82 -3.78
CA GLU A 328 -11.94 -28.61 -4.10
C GLU A 328 -10.98 -27.84 -5.03
N PHE A 329 -11.50 -27.08 -5.98
CA PHE A 329 -10.72 -26.15 -6.81
C PHE A 329 -9.97 -25.12 -5.93
N TYR A 330 -10.67 -24.51 -4.98
CA TYR A 330 -10.05 -23.54 -4.06
C TYR A 330 -9.03 -24.18 -3.12
N LYS A 331 -9.28 -25.40 -2.65
CA LYS A 331 -8.31 -26.16 -1.83
C LYS A 331 -7.05 -26.49 -2.63
N LEU A 332 -7.19 -26.98 -3.87
CA LEU A 332 -6.04 -27.31 -4.71
C LEU A 332 -5.23 -26.04 -5.04
N THR A 333 -5.88 -24.96 -5.48
CA THR A 333 -5.17 -23.70 -5.78
C THR A 333 -4.40 -23.15 -4.58
N LYS A 334 -4.89 -23.34 -3.35
CA LYS A 334 -4.12 -23.02 -2.14
C LYS A 334 -2.86 -23.86 -1.97
N GLN A 335 -2.92 -25.16 -2.26
CA GLN A 335 -1.76 -26.04 -2.18
C GLN A 335 -0.72 -25.71 -3.27
N LEU A 336 -1.17 -25.34 -4.47
CA LEU A 336 -0.25 -24.96 -5.54
C LEU A 336 0.55 -23.69 -5.23
N ARG A 337 0.06 -22.82 -4.33
CA ARG A 337 0.77 -21.59 -3.95
C ARG A 337 2.07 -21.83 -3.18
N SER A 338 2.25 -22.99 -2.57
CA SER A 338 3.46 -23.34 -1.81
C SER A 338 4.43 -24.21 -2.61
N LEU A 339 4.07 -24.68 -3.81
CA LEU A 339 4.92 -25.54 -4.62
C LEU A 339 6.07 -24.77 -5.27
N ASN A 340 7.22 -25.44 -5.38
CA ASN A 340 8.34 -25.00 -6.19
C ASN A 340 8.21 -25.45 -7.66
N LYS A 341 9.13 -25.01 -8.51
CA LYS A 341 9.12 -25.27 -9.95
C LYS A 341 9.21 -26.76 -10.30
N ASP A 342 10.03 -27.52 -9.59
CA ASP A 342 10.22 -28.96 -9.85
C ASP A 342 8.96 -29.77 -9.48
N GLN A 343 8.35 -29.44 -8.35
CA GLN A 343 7.09 -30.04 -7.91
C GLN A 343 5.95 -29.73 -8.89
N LEU A 344 5.87 -28.47 -9.38
CA LEU A 344 4.90 -28.10 -10.42
C LEU A 344 5.13 -28.88 -11.71
N ASN A 345 6.40 -29.01 -12.14
CA ASN A 345 6.74 -29.74 -13.35
C ASN A 345 6.35 -31.22 -13.27
N TYR A 346 6.67 -31.87 -12.15
CA TYR A 346 6.26 -33.25 -11.91
C TYR A 346 4.72 -33.37 -11.90
N LEU A 347 4.03 -32.50 -11.17
CA LEU A 347 2.56 -32.54 -11.06
C LEU A 347 1.88 -32.33 -12.42
N VAL A 348 2.28 -31.32 -13.18
CA VAL A 348 1.67 -30.98 -14.48
C VAL A 348 1.97 -32.03 -15.53
N THR A 349 3.16 -32.62 -15.53
CA THR A 349 3.48 -33.74 -16.43
C THR A 349 2.49 -34.88 -16.23
N ASN A 350 2.27 -35.30 -14.97
CA ASN A 350 1.29 -36.33 -14.63
C ASN A 350 -0.15 -35.95 -15.00
N PHE A 351 -0.53 -34.66 -14.89
CA PHE A 351 -1.86 -34.21 -15.30
C PHE A 351 -2.08 -34.33 -16.81
N LEU A 352 -1.06 -34.01 -17.60
CA LEU A 352 -1.15 -34.00 -19.05
C LEU A 352 -1.00 -35.40 -19.67
N GLU A 353 -0.55 -36.41 -18.92
CA GLU A 353 -0.57 -37.81 -19.37
C GLU A 353 -2.00 -38.32 -19.61
N VAL A 354 -2.98 -37.80 -18.88
CA VAL A 354 -4.39 -38.22 -18.95
C VAL A 354 -5.16 -37.28 -19.87
N ASN A 355 -5.55 -37.74 -21.07
CA ASN A 355 -6.32 -37.00 -22.08
C ASN A 355 -5.92 -35.50 -22.23
N PRO A 356 -4.68 -35.21 -22.70
CA PRO A 356 -4.09 -33.88 -22.65
C PRO A 356 -4.92 -32.77 -23.31
N THR A 357 -5.76 -33.08 -24.29
CA THR A 357 -6.57 -32.06 -25.00
C THR A 357 -7.70 -31.52 -24.13
N GLU A 358 -8.38 -32.37 -23.36
CA GLU A 358 -9.48 -31.97 -22.48
C GLU A 358 -9.01 -31.39 -21.14
N VAL A 359 -7.86 -31.88 -20.66
CA VAL A 359 -7.34 -31.54 -19.33
C VAL A 359 -6.55 -30.24 -19.33
N ARG A 360 -5.84 -29.92 -20.43
CA ARG A 360 -4.98 -28.74 -20.55
C ARG A 360 -5.66 -27.40 -20.18
N PRO A 361 -6.90 -27.09 -20.64
CA PRO A 361 -7.58 -25.86 -20.21
C PRO A 361 -7.80 -25.79 -18.69
N ARG A 362 -8.16 -26.92 -18.04
CA ARG A 362 -8.36 -26.98 -16.58
C ARG A 362 -7.05 -26.78 -15.82
N VAL A 363 -5.95 -27.34 -16.31
CA VAL A 363 -4.60 -27.11 -15.76
C VAL A 363 -4.25 -25.63 -15.81
N VAL A 364 -4.47 -24.98 -16.96
CA VAL A 364 -4.20 -23.55 -17.15
C VAL A 364 -5.05 -22.68 -16.20
N ASP A 365 -6.33 -22.99 -16.04
CA ASP A 365 -7.22 -22.25 -15.13
C ASP A 365 -6.80 -22.41 -13.66
N ILE A 366 -6.44 -23.63 -13.23
CA ILE A 366 -5.99 -23.90 -11.85
C ILE A 366 -4.63 -23.24 -11.55
N LEU A 367 -3.67 -23.35 -12.47
CA LEU A 367 -2.36 -22.67 -12.33
C LEU A 367 -2.52 -21.16 -12.31
N SER A 368 -3.38 -20.60 -13.18
CA SER A 368 -3.70 -19.17 -13.16
C SER A 368 -4.30 -18.78 -11.81
N ALA A 369 -5.27 -19.53 -11.30
CA ALA A 369 -5.93 -19.21 -10.02
C ALA A 369 -5.02 -19.33 -8.78
N ALA A 370 -3.94 -20.12 -8.87
CA ALA A 370 -2.90 -20.15 -7.84
C ALA A 370 -2.22 -18.77 -7.72
N GLY A 371 -1.88 -18.14 -8.85
CA GLY A 371 -1.51 -16.72 -8.91
C GLY A 371 -0.21 -16.35 -8.19
N THR A 372 0.77 -17.26 -8.16
CA THR A 372 2.11 -16.99 -7.62
C THR A 372 3.10 -16.69 -8.73
N GLU A 373 4.20 -16.01 -8.38
CA GLU A 373 5.32 -15.77 -9.30
C GLU A 373 5.89 -17.07 -9.87
N VAL A 374 5.98 -18.11 -9.04
CA VAL A 374 6.46 -19.45 -9.45
C VAL A 374 5.52 -20.07 -10.47
N THR A 375 4.20 -20.00 -10.24
CA THR A 375 3.23 -20.52 -11.22
C THR A 375 3.24 -19.71 -12.52
N LEU A 376 3.42 -18.39 -12.45
CA LEU A 376 3.56 -17.54 -13.63
C LEU A 376 4.80 -17.92 -14.44
N GLU A 377 5.95 -18.05 -13.80
CA GLU A 377 7.20 -18.48 -14.44
C GLU A 377 7.01 -19.83 -15.14
N PHE A 378 6.47 -20.82 -14.42
CA PHE A 378 6.19 -22.14 -14.95
C PHE A 378 5.27 -22.09 -16.19
N MET A 379 4.19 -21.31 -16.12
CA MET A 379 3.23 -21.18 -17.22
C MET A 379 3.86 -20.55 -18.46
N PHE A 380 4.65 -19.48 -18.30
CA PHE A 380 5.31 -18.82 -19.43
C PHE A 380 6.44 -19.67 -20.04
N ASP A 381 7.21 -20.39 -19.22
CA ASP A 381 8.23 -21.34 -19.70
C ASP A 381 7.62 -22.50 -20.48
N ASN A 382 6.41 -22.95 -20.09
CA ASN A 382 5.70 -24.08 -20.69
C ASN A 382 4.53 -23.66 -21.59
N SER A 383 4.50 -22.40 -22.05
CA SER A 383 3.34 -21.82 -22.75
C SER A 383 2.91 -22.64 -23.99
N LYS A 384 3.86 -23.21 -24.73
CA LYS A 384 3.57 -24.07 -25.89
C LYS A 384 2.96 -25.41 -25.49
N THR A 385 3.54 -26.10 -24.50
CA THR A 385 3.05 -27.38 -23.96
C THR A 385 1.64 -27.23 -23.37
N LEU A 386 1.42 -26.12 -22.67
CA LEU A 386 0.14 -25.73 -22.10
C LEU A 386 -0.84 -25.14 -23.12
N GLY A 387 -0.44 -24.98 -24.39
CA GLY A 387 -1.30 -24.45 -25.46
C GLY A 387 -1.92 -23.09 -25.15
N MET A 388 -1.21 -22.24 -24.40
CA MET A 388 -1.74 -20.98 -23.89
C MET A 388 -2.00 -19.99 -25.04
N LYS A 389 -3.23 -19.45 -25.06
CA LYS A 389 -3.64 -18.36 -25.94
C LYS A 389 -3.32 -17.00 -25.29
N PRO A 390 -3.39 -15.88 -26.03
CA PRO A 390 -3.17 -14.55 -25.45
C PRO A 390 -4.05 -14.26 -24.22
N LEU A 391 -5.31 -14.70 -24.23
CA LEU A 391 -6.21 -14.57 -23.09
C LEU A 391 -5.73 -15.35 -21.85
N ASP A 392 -5.11 -16.51 -22.02
CA ASP A 392 -4.58 -17.31 -20.92
C ASP A 392 -3.35 -16.64 -20.30
N LYS A 393 -2.48 -16.07 -21.15
CA LYS A 393 -1.33 -15.25 -20.69
C LYS A 393 -1.80 -14.03 -19.92
N LEU A 394 -2.83 -13.35 -20.42
CA LEU A 394 -3.43 -12.21 -19.75
C LEU A 394 -4.03 -12.60 -18.39
N LYS A 395 -4.77 -13.72 -18.31
CA LYS A 395 -5.31 -14.26 -17.06
C LYS A 395 -4.20 -14.58 -16.07
N ALA A 396 -3.12 -15.26 -16.50
CA ALA A 396 -1.99 -15.61 -15.65
C ALA A 396 -1.29 -14.35 -15.09
N LEU A 397 -1.02 -13.36 -15.94
CA LEU A 397 -0.46 -12.06 -15.51
C LEU A 397 -1.37 -11.37 -14.49
N ARG A 398 -2.69 -11.31 -14.76
CA ARG A 398 -3.70 -10.71 -13.87
C ARG A 398 -3.96 -11.50 -12.60
N ALA A 399 -3.47 -12.73 -12.49
CA ALA A 399 -3.61 -13.52 -11.28
C ALA A 399 -2.47 -13.30 -10.28
N VAL A 400 -1.30 -12.83 -10.72
CA VAL A 400 -0.17 -12.53 -9.82
C VAL A 400 -0.38 -11.21 -9.12
N LYS A 401 -1.10 -11.27 -8.00
CA LYS A 401 -1.58 -10.07 -7.29
C LYS A 401 -0.47 -9.18 -6.79
N ASN A 402 0.63 -9.73 -6.26
CA ASN A 402 1.72 -8.97 -5.64
C ASN A 402 3.05 -9.35 -6.33
N PRO A 403 3.32 -8.80 -7.52
CA PRO A 403 4.55 -9.10 -8.25
C PRO A 403 5.75 -8.40 -7.61
N SER A 404 6.91 -9.05 -7.64
CA SER A 404 8.21 -8.56 -7.21
C SER A 404 9.18 -8.46 -8.39
N LEU A 405 10.42 -8.05 -8.12
CA LEU A 405 11.49 -8.01 -9.13
C LEU A 405 11.75 -9.36 -9.82
N LYS A 406 11.37 -10.49 -9.20
CA LYS A 406 11.59 -11.84 -9.75
C LYS A 406 10.86 -12.08 -11.08
N VAL A 407 9.69 -11.46 -11.29
CA VAL A 407 8.91 -11.69 -12.51
C VAL A 407 9.38 -10.85 -13.71
N MET A 408 10.31 -9.91 -13.51
CA MET A 408 10.75 -8.98 -14.57
C MET A 408 11.25 -9.67 -15.84
N SER A 409 11.98 -10.78 -15.71
CA SER A 409 12.45 -11.56 -16.86
C SER A 409 11.30 -12.16 -17.67
N ILE A 410 10.23 -12.60 -17.00
CA ILE A 410 9.01 -13.13 -17.61
C ILE A 410 8.27 -12.01 -18.35
N LEU A 411 8.12 -10.84 -17.71
CA LEU A 411 7.44 -9.68 -18.29
C LEU A 411 8.15 -9.21 -19.58
N LYS A 412 9.48 -9.13 -19.57
CA LYS A 412 10.26 -8.80 -20.78
C LYS A 412 9.98 -9.80 -21.90
N ARG A 413 10.11 -11.10 -21.62
CA ARG A 413 9.88 -12.15 -22.62
C ARG A 413 8.47 -12.10 -23.20
N ALA A 414 7.47 -11.77 -22.36
CA ALA A 414 6.09 -11.59 -22.80
C ALA A 414 5.90 -10.39 -23.75
N LEU A 415 6.69 -9.32 -23.60
CA LEU A 415 6.70 -8.17 -24.52
C LEU A 415 7.46 -8.45 -25.83
N GLU A 416 8.36 -9.44 -25.87
CA GLU A 416 9.05 -9.87 -27.11
C GLU A 416 8.13 -10.64 -28.06
N GLU A 417 6.96 -11.09 -27.59
CA GLU A 417 5.96 -11.74 -28.40
C GLU A 417 5.16 -10.72 -29.26
N ASN A 418 4.16 -11.21 -30.01
CA ASN A 418 3.30 -10.34 -30.80
C ASN A 418 2.58 -9.31 -29.92
N PHE A 419 2.54 -8.06 -30.40
CA PHE A 419 1.83 -6.98 -29.73
C PHE A 419 0.38 -7.34 -29.41
N HIS A 420 -0.01 -7.16 -28.14
CA HIS A 420 -1.36 -7.34 -27.65
C HIS A 420 -1.68 -6.26 -26.61
N PRO A 421 -2.69 -5.39 -26.84
CA PRO A 421 -2.94 -4.22 -26.01
C PRO A 421 -3.07 -4.53 -24.51
N ASP A 422 -3.95 -5.48 -24.17
CA ASP A 422 -4.20 -5.83 -22.77
C ASP A 422 -2.97 -6.39 -22.04
N ILE A 423 -2.12 -7.12 -22.76
CA ILE A 423 -0.90 -7.72 -22.17
C ILE A 423 0.10 -6.61 -21.89
N HIS A 424 0.31 -5.68 -22.83
CA HIS A 424 1.23 -4.56 -22.66
C HIS A 424 0.79 -3.63 -21.51
N LEU A 425 -0.50 -3.32 -21.45
CA LEU A 425 -1.07 -2.55 -20.34
C LEU A 425 -0.92 -3.29 -19.01
N THR A 426 -1.26 -4.58 -18.95
CA THR A 426 -1.12 -5.38 -17.71
C THR A 426 0.33 -5.45 -17.24
N ILE A 427 1.28 -5.68 -18.15
CA ILE A 427 2.72 -5.69 -17.84
C ILE A 427 3.16 -4.33 -17.28
N SER A 428 2.80 -3.23 -17.93
CA SER A 428 3.18 -1.89 -17.46
C SER A 428 2.61 -1.57 -16.07
N VAL A 429 1.39 -2.04 -15.78
CA VAL A 429 0.77 -1.92 -14.45
C VAL A 429 1.52 -2.75 -13.41
N MET A 430 1.92 -3.99 -13.75
CA MET A 430 2.72 -4.84 -12.87
C MET A 430 4.08 -4.20 -12.56
N VAL A 431 4.76 -3.65 -13.57
CA VAL A 431 6.03 -2.93 -13.38
C VAL A 431 5.84 -1.70 -12.50
N GLY A 432 4.80 -0.90 -12.75
CA GLY A 432 4.45 0.23 -11.88
C GLY A 432 4.22 -0.21 -10.43
N LYS A 433 3.54 -1.35 -10.20
CA LYS A 433 3.34 -1.92 -8.86
C LYS A 433 4.65 -2.36 -8.21
N ILE A 434 5.53 -3.05 -8.93
CA ILE A 434 6.86 -3.44 -8.44
C ILE A 434 7.67 -2.20 -8.05
N CYS A 435 7.65 -1.17 -8.89
CA CYS A 435 8.42 0.06 -8.65
C CYS A 435 7.91 0.89 -7.48
N ASN A 436 6.63 0.78 -7.12
CA ASN A 436 6.10 1.44 -5.93
C ASN A 436 6.65 0.83 -4.63
N GLU A 437 7.06 -0.44 -4.66
CA GLU A 437 7.64 -1.14 -3.50
C GLU A 437 9.18 -1.07 -3.46
N TYR A 438 9.83 -0.77 -4.59
CA TYR A 438 11.29 -0.77 -4.71
C TYR A 438 11.87 0.64 -4.98
N GLN A 439 12.56 1.21 -3.98
CA GLN A 439 13.03 2.60 -4.01
C GLN A 439 14.00 2.94 -5.17
N GLN A 440 14.76 1.96 -5.68
CA GLN A 440 15.73 2.17 -6.75
C GLN A 440 15.23 1.71 -8.13
N CYS A 441 13.91 1.59 -8.31
CA CYS A 441 13.33 1.02 -9.54
C CYS A 441 13.76 1.73 -10.81
N LYS A 442 13.95 3.05 -10.78
CA LYS A 442 14.42 3.83 -11.93
C LYS A 442 15.78 3.35 -12.47
N ASN A 443 16.65 2.84 -11.60
CA ASN A 443 17.99 2.37 -11.98
C ASN A 443 18.02 0.88 -12.35
N GLU A 444 16.88 0.18 -12.22
CA GLU A 444 16.79 -1.24 -12.49
C GLU A 444 16.83 -1.49 -14.01
N THR A 445 17.82 -2.28 -14.44
CA THR A 445 18.07 -2.55 -15.87
C THR A 445 16.85 -3.11 -16.60
N ASN A 446 16.09 -3.98 -15.92
CA ASN A 446 14.89 -4.58 -16.48
C ASN A 446 13.77 -3.56 -16.72
N VAL A 447 13.62 -2.57 -15.83
CA VAL A 447 12.61 -1.50 -15.97
C VAL A 447 12.95 -0.63 -17.17
N ARG A 448 14.23 -0.25 -17.31
CA ARG A 448 14.70 0.51 -18.45
C ARG A 448 14.45 -0.23 -19.77
N ARG A 449 14.76 -1.53 -19.82
CA ARG A 449 14.51 -2.33 -21.02
C ARG A 449 13.02 -2.43 -21.35
N ILE A 450 12.15 -2.61 -20.36
CA ILE A 450 10.69 -2.64 -20.58
C ILE A 450 10.21 -1.28 -21.12
N PHE A 451 10.71 -0.17 -20.57
CA PHE A 451 10.42 1.16 -21.11
C PHE A 451 10.81 1.27 -22.59
N GLU A 452 12.04 0.86 -22.95
CA GLU A 452 12.51 0.87 -24.33
C GLU A 452 11.59 0.03 -25.25
N MET A 453 11.23 -1.18 -24.83
CA MET A 453 10.33 -2.07 -25.60
C MET A 453 8.94 -1.47 -25.82
N LEU A 454 8.39 -0.76 -24.83
CA LEU A 454 7.10 -0.06 -25.00
C LEU A 454 7.21 1.11 -25.97
N MET A 455 8.33 1.86 -25.92
CA MET A 455 8.62 2.99 -26.81
C MET A 455 8.88 2.56 -28.26
N GLU A 456 9.34 1.33 -28.52
CA GLU A 456 9.57 0.79 -29.88
C GLU A 456 8.31 0.84 -30.77
N HIS A 457 7.11 0.87 -30.19
CA HIS A 457 5.84 1.00 -30.93
C HIS A 457 5.42 2.44 -31.24
N ILE A 458 6.16 3.44 -30.77
CA ILE A 458 5.85 4.86 -30.97
C ILE A 458 6.84 5.44 -31.99
N PRO A 459 6.45 5.59 -33.26
CA PRO A 459 7.34 6.13 -34.28
C PRO A 459 7.59 7.61 -34.04
N THR A 460 8.70 8.11 -34.59
CA THR A 460 8.99 9.55 -34.62
C THR A 460 7.81 10.31 -35.26
N ASN A 461 7.36 11.38 -34.61
CA ASN A 461 6.17 12.18 -34.97
C ASN A 461 4.80 11.47 -34.86
N CYS A 462 4.75 10.28 -34.26
CA CYS A 462 3.52 9.53 -33.98
C CYS A 462 2.62 9.28 -35.21
N GLU A 463 3.20 9.14 -36.39
CA GLU A 463 2.44 8.85 -37.60
C GLU A 463 1.98 7.39 -37.66
N HIS A 464 0.80 7.17 -38.24
CA HIS A 464 0.26 5.84 -38.47
C HIS A 464 -0.33 5.72 -39.88
N ARG A 465 -0.39 4.49 -40.39
CA ARG A 465 -1.05 4.17 -41.67
C ARG A 465 -2.25 3.24 -41.51
N THR A 466 -2.36 2.58 -40.36
CA THR A 466 -3.39 1.58 -40.08
C THR A 466 -3.94 1.77 -38.67
N ASN A 467 -5.19 1.36 -38.44
CA ASN A 467 -5.80 1.38 -37.11
C ASN A 467 -5.03 0.52 -36.10
N LYS A 468 -4.37 -0.56 -36.57
CA LYS A 468 -3.51 -1.40 -35.70
C LYS A 468 -2.28 -0.64 -35.21
N GLN A 469 -1.69 0.21 -36.05
CA GLN A 469 -0.59 1.09 -35.63
C GLN A 469 -1.08 2.18 -34.68
N LEU A 470 -2.25 2.77 -34.94
CA LEU A 470 -2.87 3.74 -34.02
C LEU A 470 -3.07 3.12 -32.63
N GLU A 471 -3.68 1.94 -32.56
CA GLU A 471 -3.92 1.20 -31.32
C GLU A 471 -2.61 0.90 -30.59
N ALA A 472 -1.56 0.49 -31.32
CA ALA A 472 -0.25 0.22 -30.74
C ALA A 472 0.38 1.49 -30.13
N ILE A 473 0.35 2.62 -30.83
CA ILE A 473 0.88 3.91 -30.35
C ILE A 473 0.14 4.34 -29.09
N VAL A 474 -1.20 4.39 -29.14
CA VAL A 474 -2.05 4.83 -28.03
C VAL A 474 -1.86 3.93 -26.80
N THR A 475 -1.87 2.61 -26.99
CA THR A 475 -1.66 1.65 -25.90
C THR A 475 -0.26 1.80 -25.30
N SER A 476 0.78 1.96 -26.12
CA SER A 476 2.15 2.14 -25.64
C SER A 476 2.33 3.42 -24.84
N LEU A 477 1.69 4.52 -25.25
CA LEU A 477 1.69 5.76 -24.46
C LEU A 477 1.03 5.57 -23.09
N TYR A 478 -0.12 4.90 -23.03
CA TYR A 478 -0.76 4.57 -21.76
C TYR A 478 0.08 3.61 -20.90
N ALA A 479 0.71 2.63 -21.52
CA ALA A 479 1.58 1.66 -20.86
C ALA A 479 2.82 2.34 -20.27
N VAL A 480 3.51 3.18 -21.04
CA VAL A 480 4.63 3.99 -20.53
C VAL A 480 4.17 4.90 -19.39
N GLY A 481 2.98 5.49 -19.50
CA GLY A 481 2.39 6.28 -18.42
C GLY A 481 2.11 5.51 -17.13
N ASN A 482 1.91 4.19 -17.20
CA ASN A 482 1.77 3.36 -16.00
C ASN A 482 3.10 3.21 -15.23
N LEU A 483 4.25 3.40 -15.88
CA LEU A 483 5.56 3.40 -15.24
C LEU A 483 5.82 4.67 -14.41
N GLY A 484 5.19 5.79 -14.82
CA GLY A 484 5.24 7.08 -14.12
C GLY A 484 6.66 7.64 -13.99
N ILE A 485 7.03 8.07 -12.78
CA ILE A 485 8.37 8.63 -12.48
C ILE A 485 9.53 7.65 -12.76
N ASN A 486 9.24 6.35 -12.91
CA ASN A 486 10.23 5.33 -13.22
C ASN A 486 10.53 5.21 -14.73
N ALA A 487 9.74 5.88 -15.59
CA ALA A 487 10.04 5.99 -17.01
C ALA A 487 11.26 6.90 -17.25
N ASP A 488 11.87 6.79 -18.43
CA ASP A 488 12.75 7.85 -18.93
C ASP A 488 11.91 9.06 -19.34
N VAL A 489 11.70 9.95 -18.36
CA VAL A 489 10.86 11.14 -18.49
C VAL A 489 11.36 12.06 -19.61
N GLU A 490 12.67 12.16 -19.80
CA GLU A 490 13.24 13.04 -20.82
C GLU A 490 12.96 12.48 -22.22
N HIS A 491 13.23 11.19 -22.44
CA HIS A 491 12.94 10.53 -23.70
C HIS A 491 11.44 10.57 -24.05
N LEU A 492 10.58 10.30 -23.07
CA LEU A 492 9.13 10.38 -23.22
C LEU A 492 8.68 11.80 -23.60
N THR A 493 9.15 12.81 -22.86
CA THR A 493 8.74 14.21 -23.07
C THR A 493 9.19 14.72 -24.44
N ASN A 494 10.39 14.35 -24.89
CA ASN A 494 10.89 14.70 -26.22
C ASN A 494 10.08 14.03 -27.33
N THR A 495 9.69 12.77 -27.13
CA THR A 495 8.81 12.05 -28.07
C THR A 495 7.45 12.75 -28.18
N ILE A 496 6.83 13.11 -27.05
CA ILE A 496 5.54 13.82 -27.03
C ILE A 496 5.62 15.16 -27.75
N ARG A 497 6.66 15.96 -27.49
CA ARG A 497 6.91 17.22 -28.22
C ARG A 497 6.99 16.99 -29.73
N SER A 498 7.75 15.98 -30.17
CA SER A 498 7.86 15.62 -31.58
C SER A 498 6.51 15.25 -32.19
N CYS A 499 5.70 14.48 -31.47
CA CYS A 499 4.39 14.05 -31.92
C CYS A 499 3.41 15.22 -32.06
N PHE A 500 3.42 16.17 -31.14
CA PHE A 500 2.44 17.26 -31.13
C PHE A 500 2.81 18.38 -32.10
N ASN A 501 4.10 18.52 -32.42
CA ASN A 501 4.55 19.37 -33.51
C ASN A 501 4.05 18.89 -34.90
N ASN A 502 3.56 17.65 -35.00
CA ASN A 502 2.93 17.15 -36.21
C ASN A 502 1.44 17.56 -36.26
N PRO A 503 1.02 18.47 -37.15
CA PRO A 503 -0.37 18.91 -37.21
C PRO A 503 -1.35 17.83 -37.70
N ARG A 504 -0.84 16.70 -38.21
CA ARG A 504 -1.63 15.56 -38.69
C ARG A 504 -1.79 14.44 -37.67
N VAL A 505 -1.23 14.60 -36.47
CA VAL A 505 -1.34 13.60 -35.42
C VAL A 505 -2.79 13.50 -34.93
N ASP A 506 -3.25 12.28 -34.68
CA ASP A 506 -4.60 12.04 -34.19
C ASP A 506 -4.79 12.60 -32.77
N THR A 507 -5.96 13.19 -32.49
CA THR A 507 -6.30 13.74 -31.16
C THR A 507 -6.17 12.68 -30.07
N SER A 508 -6.53 11.42 -30.32
CA SER A 508 -6.40 10.32 -29.36
C SER A 508 -4.94 10.06 -28.97
N VAL A 509 -4.00 10.24 -29.90
CA VAL A 509 -2.56 10.14 -29.62
C VAL A 509 -2.09 11.32 -28.78
N LYS A 510 -2.60 12.53 -29.05
CA LYS A 510 -2.32 13.70 -28.20
C LYS A 510 -2.82 13.49 -26.76
N VAL A 511 -4.06 13.03 -26.60
CA VAL A 511 -4.63 12.73 -25.29
C VAL A 511 -3.81 11.65 -24.56
N ALA A 512 -3.50 10.54 -25.24
CA ALA A 512 -2.67 9.47 -24.66
C ALA A 512 -1.25 9.97 -24.30
N GLY A 513 -0.68 10.87 -25.11
CA GLY A 513 0.59 11.52 -24.85
C GLY A 513 0.56 12.35 -23.57
N ILE A 514 -0.44 13.20 -23.40
CA ILE A 514 -0.64 13.98 -22.15
C ILE A 514 -0.86 13.05 -20.96
N GLU A 515 -1.76 12.07 -21.09
CA GLU A 515 -2.06 11.13 -20.01
C GLU A 515 -0.85 10.27 -19.63
N SER A 516 0.10 10.03 -20.55
CA SER A 516 1.34 9.31 -20.24
C SER A 516 2.20 10.05 -19.20
N LEU A 517 2.05 11.37 -19.07
CA LEU A 517 2.79 12.19 -18.11
C LEU A 517 2.14 12.26 -16.72
N ARG A 518 0.92 11.73 -16.56
CA ARG A 518 0.09 11.92 -15.35
C ARG A 518 0.73 11.40 -14.04
N ARG A 519 1.63 10.41 -14.13
CA ARG A 519 2.27 9.76 -12.96
C ARG A 519 3.75 10.12 -12.78
N VAL A 520 4.27 11.08 -13.54
CA VAL A 520 5.68 11.52 -13.41
C VAL A 520 5.91 12.35 -12.15
N GLY A 521 4.84 12.89 -11.54
CA GLY A 521 4.91 13.73 -10.35
C GLY A 521 5.24 15.19 -10.67
N CYS A 522 5.81 15.91 -9.70
CA CYS A 522 6.00 17.37 -9.78
C CYS A 522 7.26 17.77 -10.57
N ASN A 523 7.44 17.25 -11.78
CA ASN A 523 8.60 17.49 -12.63
C ASN A 523 8.47 18.81 -13.42
N SER A 524 9.51 19.64 -13.43
CA SER A 524 9.49 20.97 -14.09
C SER A 524 9.35 20.87 -15.62
N LEU A 525 10.06 19.94 -16.26
CA LEU A 525 9.99 19.71 -17.71
C LEU A 525 8.59 19.30 -18.13
N VAL A 526 7.98 18.39 -17.38
CA VAL A 526 6.60 17.94 -17.61
C VAL A 526 5.62 19.09 -17.40
N ASN A 527 5.79 19.88 -16.34
CA ASN A 527 4.92 21.03 -16.08
C ASN A 527 4.95 22.06 -17.20
N GLU A 528 6.12 22.31 -17.78
CA GLU A 528 6.28 23.22 -18.93
C GLU A 528 5.50 22.71 -20.13
N VAL A 529 5.67 21.43 -20.48
CA VAL A 529 4.97 20.81 -21.62
C VAL A 529 3.46 20.82 -21.42
N LEU A 530 2.97 20.41 -20.25
CA LEU A 530 1.54 20.42 -19.94
C LEU A 530 0.96 21.84 -19.97
N TRP A 531 1.70 22.84 -19.47
CA TRP A 531 1.26 24.23 -19.49
C TRP A 531 1.16 24.77 -20.92
N ASN A 532 2.14 24.50 -21.78
CA ASN A 532 2.14 24.96 -23.17
C ASN A 532 0.91 24.47 -23.93
N TYR A 533 0.51 23.21 -23.74
CA TYR A 533 -0.68 22.67 -24.40
C TYR A 533 -1.99 23.12 -23.76
N LEU A 534 -1.99 23.37 -22.44
CA LEU A 534 -3.17 23.90 -21.75
C LEU A 534 -3.54 25.31 -22.27
N VAL A 535 -2.55 26.17 -22.50
CA VAL A 535 -2.78 27.57 -22.90
C VAL A 535 -3.04 27.75 -24.40
N GLU A 536 -2.66 26.77 -25.24
CA GLU A 536 -2.83 26.85 -26.69
C GLU A 536 -4.32 26.77 -27.07
N GLN A 537 -4.88 27.87 -27.56
CA GLN A 537 -6.32 27.97 -27.84
C GLN A 537 -6.72 27.25 -29.12
N SER A 538 -5.78 26.98 -30.03
CA SER A 538 -6.06 26.20 -31.25
C SER A 538 -6.12 24.69 -31.01
N GLU A 539 -5.68 24.22 -29.83
CA GLU A 539 -5.72 22.79 -29.51
C GLU A 539 -7.13 22.33 -29.14
N ASP A 540 -7.39 21.04 -29.37
CA ASP A 540 -8.67 20.41 -29.05
C ASP A 540 -8.97 20.51 -27.55
N SER A 541 -10.22 20.81 -27.19
CA SER A 541 -10.66 20.93 -25.80
C SER A 541 -10.34 19.71 -24.95
N GLU A 542 -10.39 18.50 -25.51
CA GLU A 542 -10.07 17.26 -24.81
C GLU A 542 -8.58 17.20 -24.43
N VAL A 543 -7.68 17.61 -25.33
CA VAL A 543 -6.24 17.69 -25.06
C VAL A 543 -5.97 18.70 -23.95
N ARG A 544 -6.61 19.88 -24.02
CA ARG A 544 -6.44 20.96 -23.05
C ARG A 544 -6.98 20.58 -21.66
N ILE A 545 -8.14 19.91 -21.60
CA ILE A 545 -8.72 19.39 -20.34
C ILE A 545 -7.79 18.36 -19.70
N ASN A 546 -7.27 17.40 -20.48
CA ASN A 546 -6.32 16.42 -19.96
C ASN A 546 -5.02 17.08 -19.50
N ALA A 547 -4.53 18.10 -20.22
CA ALA A 547 -3.33 18.83 -19.84
C ALA A 547 -3.52 19.56 -18.50
N TYR A 548 -4.67 20.19 -18.29
CA TYR A 548 -5.04 20.79 -17.00
C TYR A 548 -5.05 19.75 -15.87
N ARG A 549 -5.75 18.63 -16.07
CA ARG A 549 -5.87 17.56 -15.08
C ARG A 549 -4.49 17.03 -14.65
N SER A 550 -3.60 16.79 -15.61
CA SER A 550 -2.22 16.36 -15.34
C SER A 550 -1.40 17.47 -14.67
N TYR A 551 -1.55 18.73 -15.10
CA TYR A 551 -0.81 19.87 -14.54
C TYR A 551 -1.16 20.13 -13.06
N MET A 552 -2.43 19.95 -12.69
CA MET A 552 -2.95 20.18 -11.34
C MET A 552 -2.76 19.00 -10.38
N HIS A 553 -2.15 17.89 -10.82
CA HIS A 553 -1.78 16.78 -9.92
C HIS A 553 -0.78 17.20 -8.82
N CYS A 554 0.02 18.24 -9.10
CA CYS A 554 0.95 18.84 -8.15
C CYS A 554 0.67 20.34 -8.02
N PRO A 555 -0.35 20.76 -7.27
CA PRO A 555 -0.76 22.16 -7.19
C PRO A 555 0.26 22.98 -6.39
N THR A 556 0.54 24.19 -6.85
CA THR A 556 1.26 25.21 -6.09
C THR A 556 0.50 26.52 -6.17
N THR A 557 0.74 27.44 -5.23
CA THR A 557 0.12 28.77 -5.26
C THR A 557 0.33 29.46 -6.61
N THR A 558 1.50 29.28 -7.24
CA THR A 558 1.81 29.83 -8.57
C THR A 558 0.95 29.17 -9.66
N LYS A 559 0.86 27.83 -9.67
CA LYS A 559 0.02 27.11 -10.64
C LYS A 559 -1.45 27.53 -10.53
N ILE A 560 -1.99 27.59 -9.31
CA ILE A 560 -3.37 28.01 -9.06
C ILE A 560 -3.61 29.43 -9.57
N LYS A 561 -2.71 30.38 -9.26
CA LYS A 561 -2.82 31.76 -9.75
C LYS A 561 -2.78 31.84 -11.28
N ASN A 562 -1.92 31.04 -11.92
CA ASN A 562 -1.82 30.99 -13.38
C ASN A 562 -3.08 30.39 -14.01
N SER A 563 -3.63 29.30 -13.46
CA SER A 563 -4.89 28.71 -13.93
C SER A 563 -6.07 29.68 -13.79
N ILE A 564 -6.18 30.41 -12.67
CA ILE A 564 -7.20 31.45 -12.50
C ILE A 564 -7.09 32.56 -13.57
N ARG A 565 -5.86 32.94 -13.94
CA ARG A 565 -5.64 33.93 -14.99
C ARG A 565 -6.03 33.39 -16.36
N LEU A 566 -5.69 32.13 -16.65
CA LEU A 566 -6.08 31.46 -17.88
C LEU A 566 -7.61 31.40 -18.01
N LEU A 567 -8.31 30.99 -16.95
CA LEU A 567 -9.76 30.86 -16.92
C LEU A 567 -10.49 32.16 -17.27
N ARG A 568 -9.97 33.32 -16.86
CA ARG A 568 -10.56 34.63 -17.18
C ARG A 568 -10.55 34.97 -18.66
N ASN A 569 -9.62 34.39 -19.41
CA ASN A 569 -9.42 34.61 -20.84
C ASN A 569 -9.77 33.36 -21.67
N GLU A 570 -10.40 32.36 -21.06
CA GLU A 570 -10.72 31.10 -21.70
C GLU A 570 -11.84 31.29 -22.73
N THR A 571 -11.64 30.72 -23.93
CA THR A 571 -12.61 30.84 -25.03
C THR A 571 -13.51 29.61 -25.15
N SER A 572 -13.03 28.45 -24.71
CA SER A 572 -13.79 27.21 -24.71
C SER A 572 -14.64 27.07 -23.44
N GLN A 573 -15.97 27.02 -23.61
CA GLN A 573 -16.88 26.77 -22.50
C GLN A 573 -16.63 25.42 -21.80
N GLN A 574 -16.22 24.40 -22.56
CA GLN A 574 -15.91 23.08 -22.00
C GLN A 574 -14.67 23.12 -21.10
N VAL A 575 -13.61 23.77 -21.57
CA VAL A 575 -12.37 23.95 -20.80
C VAL A 575 -12.66 24.80 -19.57
N SER A 576 -13.42 25.90 -19.73
CA SER A 576 -13.79 26.78 -18.61
C SER A 576 -14.67 26.10 -17.56
N PHE A 577 -15.57 25.19 -17.96
CA PHE A 577 -16.44 24.47 -17.01
C PHE A 577 -15.67 23.41 -16.22
N TYR A 578 -14.68 22.77 -16.85
CA TYR A 578 -13.89 21.72 -16.20
C TYR A 578 -12.84 22.28 -15.23
N GLN A 579 -12.21 23.41 -15.59
CA GLN A 579 -11.18 24.08 -14.78
C GLN A 579 -11.72 24.59 -13.45
#